data_AF-A0A8T7CMH7-F1
#
_entry.id   AF-A0A8T7CMH7-F1
#
_cell.length_a   1.000
_cell.length_b   1.000
_cell.length_c   1.000
_cell.angle_alpha   90.00
_cell.angle_beta   90.00
_cell.angle_gamma   90.00
#
_symmetry.space_group_name_H-M   'P 1'
#
loop_
_entity.id
_entity.type
_entity.pdbx_description
1 polymer ?
#
loop_
_entity_poly.entity_id
_entity_poly.type
_entity_poly.pdbx_seq_one_letter_code
_entity_poly.pdbx_strand_id
1 'polypeptide(L)'
;MAKKKVAIIPTEIIPSVSVTSLTPREVSRRFAGLLNDGATLTVDGQGRKNPTALPKRGYTPKYEVDLFQCRYFLCNKRDADGLKVLPAFVMPNRNKDRKRIYARVFYKDSSLVWRSASHYINTPEEQWIGKGAVKRVKIHGSYRWVSAEETTDLPFELQAALDDVSRRGPRSRNDHQLLSLVLRNAPADRVWPYRDFEGPREKAMSASKNRINNNQSIAWFAEHGKPESLQFEPGFEPDFAAIVDSSDSRSTMYGGDIKKYRIASKNRQVQYLFVKSPTHTWIVNPQSFTSELSSYGLRTVDVVADEDFSIPGYEFADNNGDGHTEDQIPAGFVGAPCPFDNDRADASPWNHRLPVITAFHKAIGAPTPSK
;
A
#
# COMPACT_ATOMS: atom_id res chain seq x y z
N MET A 1 -29.42 4.54 25.07
CA MET A 1 -28.30 3.68 24.57
C MET A 1 -26.99 4.33 24.94
N ALA A 2 -26.13 3.66 25.74
CA ALA A 2 -24.81 4.20 26.07
C ALA A 2 -23.94 4.21 24.79
N LYS A 3 -23.41 5.39 24.40
CA LYS A 3 -22.44 5.49 23.29
C LYS A 3 -21.23 4.63 23.66
N LYS A 4 -21.05 3.50 22.98
CA LYS A 4 -19.88 2.64 23.15
C LYS A 4 -18.65 3.47 22.81
N LYS A 5 -17.83 3.82 23.82
CA LYS A 5 -16.61 4.60 23.62
C LYS A 5 -15.73 3.84 22.62
N VAL A 6 -15.32 4.52 21.55
CA VAL A 6 -14.32 4.00 20.62
C VAL A 6 -12.98 3.98 21.36
N ALA A 7 -12.29 2.85 21.31
CA ALA A 7 -11.02 2.67 22.00
C ALA A 7 -9.90 3.49 21.33
N ILE A 8 -8.97 3.98 22.14
CA ILE A 8 -7.72 4.55 21.64
C ILE A 8 -6.89 3.40 21.09
N ILE A 9 -6.37 3.55 19.88
CA ILE A 9 -5.56 2.52 19.24
C ILE A 9 -4.11 2.65 19.73
N PRO A 10 -3.48 1.56 20.21
CA PRO A 10 -2.07 1.58 20.59
C PRO A 10 -1.16 1.93 19.40
N THR A 11 0.00 2.53 19.70
CA THR A 11 1.07 2.76 18.73
C THR A 11 2.26 1.86 19.04
N GLU A 12 2.88 1.33 18.00
CA GLU A 12 4.03 0.42 18.12
C GLU A 12 5.05 0.73 17.02
N ILE A 13 6.30 0.94 17.41
CA ILE A 13 7.45 1.05 16.51
C ILE A 13 8.23 -0.25 16.63
N ILE A 14 8.06 -1.14 15.65
CA ILE A 14 8.77 -2.42 15.59
C ILE A 14 9.57 -2.49 14.29
N PRO A 15 10.64 -3.31 14.20
CA PRO A 15 11.29 -3.63 12.93
C PRO A 15 10.38 -4.40 11.97
N SER A 16 10.82 -4.55 10.72
CA SER A 16 10.13 -5.31 9.70
C SER A 16 9.98 -6.76 10.13
N VAL A 17 8.80 -7.31 9.89
CA VAL A 17 8.52 -8.71 10.17
C VAL A 17 9.09 -9.58 9.05
N SER A 18 9.35 -10.84 9.37
CA SER A 18 9.81 -11.85 8.42
C SER A 18 8.77 -12.96 8.28
N VAL A 19 8.86 -13.72 7.18
CA VAL A 19 8.15 -15.00 7.09
C VAL A 19 8.59 -15.92 8.22
N THR A 20 7.65 -16.68 8.78
CA THR A 20 7.98 -17.66 9.82
C THR A 20 8.91 -18.75 9.26
N SER A 21 9.59 -19.47 10.16
CA SER A 21 10.47 -20.59 9.80
C SER A 21 9.71 -21.86 9.38
N LEU A 22 8.37 -21.84 9.37
CA LEU A 22 7.56 -22.98 8.99
C LEU A 22 7.75 -23.33 7.52
N THR A 23 7.82 -24.63 7.23
CA THR A 23 7.82 -25.13 5.86
C THR A 23 6.46 -24.89 5.19
N PRO A 24 6.41 -24.83 3.85
CA PRO A 24 5.13 -24.68 3.14
C PRO A 24 4.09 -25.74 3.50
N ARG A 25 4.51 -26.96 3.86
CA ARG A 25 3.63 -28.05 4.30
C ARG A 25 3.05 -27.78 5.69
N GLU A 26 3.85 -27.27 6.61
CA GLU A 26 3.39 -26.90 7.95
C GLU A 26 2.44 -25.72 7.91
N VAL A 27 2.74 -24.68 7.13
CA VAL A 27 1.82 -23.56 6.89
C VAL A 27 0.49 -24.05 6.32
N SER A 28 0.54 -24.91 5.29
CA SER A 28 -0.66 -25.51 4.68
C SER A 28 -1.47 -26.30 5.72
N ARG A 29 -0.81 -27.13 6.54
CA ARG A 29 -1.46 -27.93 7.60
C ARG A 29 -2.09 -27.04 8.67
N ARG A 30 -1.40 -25.99 9.09
CA ARG A 30 -1.89 -25.06 10.11
C ARG A 30 -3.12 -24.31 9.61
N PHE A 31 -3.09 -23.83 8.37
CA PHE A 31 -4.25 -23.20 7.74
C PHE A 31 -5.44 -24.15 7.65
N ALA A 32 -5.22 -25.39 7.20
CA ALA A 32 -6.27 -26.41 7.16
C ALA A 32 -6.82 -26.74 8.56
N GLY A 33 -5.94 -26.80 9.57
CA GLY A 33 -6.32 -26.98 10.97
C GLY A 33 -7.26 -25.87 11.45
N LEU A 34 -6.97 -24.61 11.14
CA LEU A 34 -7.87 -23.50 11.48
C LEU A 34 -9.26 -23.67 10.88
N LEU A 35 -9.36 -24.11 9.62
CA LEU A 35 -10.65 -24.36 8.96
C LEU A 35 -11.38 -25.56 9.60
N ASN A 36 -10.66 -26.63 9.93
CA ASN A 36 -11.23 -27.80 10.61
C ASN A 36 -11.72 -27.46 12.04
N ASP A 37 -11.04 -26.53 12.72
CA ASP A 37 -11.41 -26.01 14.04
C ASP A 37 -12.56 -24.97 13.98
N GLY A 38 -13.21 -24.82 12.82
CA GLY A 38 -14.39 -23.96 12.65
C GLY A 38 -14.11 -22.53 12.22
N ALA A 39 -12.88 -22.18 11.81
CA ALA A 39 -12.63 -20.87 11.22
C ALA A 39 -13.41 -20.69 9.91
N THR A 40 -14.09 -19.56 9.75
CA THR A 40 -14.86 -19.26 8.54
C THR A 40 -14.00 -18.50 7.54
N LEU A 41 -13.83 -19.10 6.35
CA LEU A 41 -13.19 -18.43 5.21
C LEU A 41 -14.20 -17.54 4.47
N THR A 42 -13.88 -16.25 4.39
CA THR A 42 -14.68 -15.21 3.74
C THR A 42 -14.01 -14.80 2.43
N VAL A 43 -14.79 -14.72 1.36
CA VAL A 43 -14.34 -14.33 0.01
C VAL A 43 -15.35 -13.35 -0.56
N ASP A 44 -14.89 -12.32 -1.26
CA ASP A 44 -15.75 -11.23 -1.71
C ASP A 44 -16.20 -11.37 -3.17
N GLY A 45 -15.39 -12.03 -4.00
CA GLY A 45 -15.67 -12.34 -5.40
C GLY A 45 -16.54 -13.57 -5.64
N GLN A 46 -16.43 -14.15 -6.84
CA GLN A 46 -17.19 -15.33 -7.27
C GLN A 46 -16.93 -16.56 -6.37
N GLY A 47 -15.74 -16.64 -5.77
CA GLY A 47 -15.36 -17.67 -4.81
C GLY A 47 -16.22 -17.71 -3.55
N ARG A 48 -17.01 -16.67 -3.25
CA ARG A 48 -17.93 -16.62 -2.10
C ARG A 48 -18.93 -17.77 -2.03
N LYS A 49 -19.28 -18.37 -3.18
CA LYS A 49 -20.21 -19.51 -3.26
C LYS A 49 -19.59 -20.82 -2.73
N ASN A 50 -18.25 -20.92 -2.76
CA ASN A 50 -17.53 -22.09 -2.26
C ASN A 50 -16.12 -21.66 -1.79
N PRO A 51 -16.02 -20.93 -0.68
CA PRO A 51 -14.77 -20.29 -0.26
C PRO A 51 -13.68 -21.32 0.07
N THR A 52 -14.05 -22.46 0.65
CA THR A 52 -13.14 -23.55 1.03
C THR A 52 -12.56 -24.31 -0.16
N ALA A 53 -13.04 -24.08 -1.38
CA ALA A 53 -12.42 -24.60 -2.59
C ALA A 53 -11.16 -23.82 -3.01
N LEU A 54 -10.96 -22.58 -2.57
CA LEU A 54 -9.81 -21.77 -2.98
C LEU A 54 -8.46 -22.47 -2.71
N PRO A 55 -8.18 -23.02 -1.51
CA PRO A 55 -6.93 -23.75 -1.28
C PRO A 55 -6.73 -24.92 -2.24
N LYS A 56 -7.82 -25.65 -2.56
CA LYS A 56 -7.82 -26.80 -3.47
C LYS A 56 -7.61 -26.40 -4.94
N ARG A 57 -7.92 -25.15 -5.30
CA ARG A 57 -7.70 -24.57 -6.64
C ARG A 57 -6.28 -24.04 -6.85
N GLY A 58 -5.34 -24.36 -5.94
CA GLY A 58 -3.95 -23.93 -6.05
C GLY A 58 -3.61 -22.63 -5.31
N TYR A 59 -4.54 -22.10 -4.51
CA TYR A 59 -4.31 -21.01 -3.56
C TYR A 59 -4.06 -21.56 -2.15
N THR A 60 -3.30 -22.66 -2.04
CA THR A 60 -2.88 -23.17 -0.74
C THR A 60 -1.77 -22.27 -0.18
N PRO A 61 -1.89 -21.76 1.06
CA PRO A 61 -0.82 -20.98 1.69
C PRO A 61 0.51 -21.70 1.74
N LYS A 62 1.59 -20.94 1.54
CA LYS A 62 2.98 -21.41 1.54
C LYS A 62 3.84 -20.68 2.56
N TYR A 63 3.46 -19.48 2.94
CA TYR A 63 4.17 -18.66 3.90
C TYR A 63 3.21 -18.11 4.95
N GLU A 64 3.73 -17.85 6.14
CA GLU A 64 2.99 -17.21 7.22
C GLU A 64 3.79 -16.00 7.70
N VAL A 65 3.09 -14.91 8.00
CA VAL A 65 3.65 -13.71 8.64
C VAL A 65 2.68 -13.26 9.73
N ASP A 66 3.19 -12.85 10.89
CA ASP A 66 2.39 -12.27 11.98
C ASP A 66 2.80 -10.79 12.16
N LEU A 67 1.81 -9.90 12.25
CA LEU A 67 2.02 -8.46 12.49
C LEU A 67 0.85 -7.89 13.29
N PHE A 68 1.12 -7.26 14.44
CA PHE A 68 0.10 -6.65 15.32
C PHE A 68 -1.11 -7.55 15.58
N GLN A 69 -0.83 -8.81 15.91
CA GLN A 69 -1.85 -9.86 16.12
C GLN A 69 -2.67 -10.19 14.86
N CYS A 70 -2.39 -9.62 13.70
CA CYS A 70 -2.92 -10.06 12.43
C CYS A 70 -2.02 -11.15 11.84
N ARG A 71 -2.61 -12.28 11.46
CA ARG A 71 -1.89 -13.34 10.74
C ARG A 71 -2.17 -13.29 9.25
N TYR A 72 -1.12 -13.37 8.46
CA TYR A 72 -1.15 -13.40 7.01
C TYR A 72 -0.69 -14.77 6.53
N PHE A 73 -1.55 -15.48 5.82
CA PHE A 73 -1.20 -16.70 5.11
C PHE A 73 -1.04 -16.37 3.64
N LEU A 74 0.17 -16.44 3.11
CA LEU A 74 0.51 -15.98 1.77
C LEU A 74 0.67 -17.18 0.83
N CYS A 75 0.13 -17.06 -0.37
CA CYS A 75 0.33 -18.03 -1.45
C CYS A 75 1.57 -17.66 -2.29
N ASN A 76 1.89 -18.50 -3.27
CA ASN A 76 2.87 -18.15 -4.29
C ASN A 76 2.34 -17.01 -5.19
N LYS A 77 3.27 -16.18 -5.67
CA LYS A 77 3.01 -15.12 -6.64
C LYS A 77 2.34 -15.64 -7.91
N ARG A 78 1.40 -14.85 -8.43
CA ARG A 78 0.68 -15.05 -9.70
C ARG A 78 0.78 -13.80 -10.55
N ASP A 79 0.54 -14.01 -11.84
CA ASP A 79 0.31 -12.94 -12.80
C ASP A 79 -1.18 -12.95 -13.10
N ALA A 80 -1.86 -11.81 -12.93
CA ALA A 80 -3.30 -11.71 -13.22
C ALA A 80 -3.54 -10.40 -13.95
N ASP A 81 -3.92 -10.48 -15.23
CA ASP A 81 -4.26 -9.34 -16.08
C ASP A 81 -3.15 -8.25 -16.07
N GLY A 82 -1.91 -8.67 -16.32
CA GLY A 82 -0.73 -7.78 -16.33
C GLY A 82 -0.15 -7.47 -14.94
N LEU A 83 -0.87 -7.75 -13.86
CA LEU A 83 -0.45 -7.42 -12.50
C LEU A 83 0.30 -8.57 -11.82
N LYS A 84 1.36 -8.24 -11.09
CA LYS A 84 2.00 -9.18 -10.16
C LYS A 84 1.22 -9.17 -8.84
N VAL A 85 0.67 -10.33 -8.49
CA VAL A 85 -0.22 -10.45 -7.32
C VAL A 85 0.17 -11.61 -6.40
N LEU A 86 -0.13 -11.46 -5.12
CA LEU A 86 -0.01 -12.45 -4.06
C LEU A 86 -1.40 -12.73 -3.48
N PRO A 87 -2.00 -13.89 -3.78
CA PRO A 87 -3.19 -14.33 -3.05
C PRO A 87 -2.84 -14.51 -1.58
N ALA A 88 -3.66 -13.95 -0.70
CA ALA A 88 -3.43 -13.97 0.73
C ALA A 88 -4.70 -14.32 1.50
N PHE A 89 -4.53 -14.82 2.71
CA PHE A 89 -5.61 -14.98 3.67
C PHE A 89 -5.24 -14.26 4.95
N VAL A 90 -6.04 -13.24 5.27
CA VAL A 90 -5.81 -12.34 6.41
C VAL A 90 -6.73 -12.76 7.54
N MET A 91 -6.13 -13.06 8.70
CA MET A 91 -6.86 -13.39 9.92
C MET A 91 -6.56 -12.31 10.97
N PRO A 92 -7.36 -11.22 11.01
CA PRO A 92 -7.21 -10.23 12.07
C PRO A 92 -7.62 -10.88 13.40
N ASN A 93 -6.81 -10.72 14.45
CA ASN A 93 -7.17 -11.21 15.79
C ASN A 93 -8.18 -10.27 16.46
N ARG A 94 -9.38 -10.20 15.89
CA ARG A 94 -10.53 -9.49 16.46
C ARG A 94 -11.56 -10.53 16.90
N ASN A 95 -11.64 -10.75 18.21
CA ASN A 95 -12.42 -11.77 18.93
C ASN A 95 -11.88 -13.21 18.83
N LYS A 96 -11.52 -13.76 19.99
CA LYS A 96 -11.19 -15.19 20.19
C LYS A 96 -12.33 -16.13 19.75
N ASP A 97 -13.57 -15.65 19.76
CA ASP A 97 -14.77 -16.48 19.62
C ASP A 97 -15.24 -16.68 18.16
N ARG A 98 -14.71 -15.92 17.20
CA ARG A 98 -15.08 -16.05 15.77
C ARG A 98 -13.85 -15.87 14.89
N LYS A 99 -13.09 -16.96 14.70
CA LYS A 99 -11.95 -17.02 13.78
C LYS A 99 -12.46 -16.81 12.34
N ARG A 100 -12.40 -15.58 11.84
CA ARG A 100 -12.68 -15.26 10.43
C ARG A 100 -11.38 -15.06 9.68
N ILE A 101 -11.31 -15.68 8.52
CA ILE A 101 -10.18 -15.61 7.61
C ILE A 101 -10.70 -14.94 6.34
N TYR A 102 -10.03 -13.90 5.86
CA TYR A 102 -10.46 -13.12 4.70
C TYR A 102 -9.52 -13.36 3.53
N ALA A 103 -10.02 -13.89 2.42
CA ALA A 103 -9.24 -13.99 1.19
C ALA A 103 -9.02 -12.58 0.62
N ARG A 104 -7.78 -12.27 0.27
CA ARG A 104 -7.33 -10.98 -0.26
C ARG A 104 -6.40 -11.19 -1.44
N VAL A 105 -6.26 -10.15 -2.25
CA VAL A 105 -5.25 -10.08 -3.31
C VAL A 105 -4.33 -8.92 -2.94
N PHE A 106 -3.08 -9.24 -2.68
CA PHE A 106 -2.04 -8.23 -2.55
C PHE A 106 -1.38 -8.01 -3.91
N TYR A 107 -1.08 -6.77 -4.26
CA TYR A 107 -0.47 -6.42 -5.53
C TYR A 107 0.62 -5.38 -5.31
N LYS A 108 1.48 -5.22 -6.31
CA LYS A 108 2.56 -4.23 -6.29
C LYS A 108 2.51 -3.45 -7.59
N ASP A 109 2.51 -2.13 -7.50
CA ASP A 109 2.50 -1.21 -8.64
C ASP A 109 3.86 -0.51 -8.83
N SER A 110 3.88 0.55 -9.63
CA SER A 110 5.06 1.37 -9.94
C SER A 110 5.67 2.03 -8.70
N SER A 111 4.90 2.28 -7.63
CA SER A 111 5.43 2.83 -6.37
C SER A 111 6.34 1.85 -5.61
N LEU A 112 6.35 0.58 -6.05
CA LEU A 112 7.02 -0.55 -5.41
C LEU A 112 6.51 -0.85 -3.99
N VAL A 113 5.29 -0.46 -3.68
CA VAL A 113 4.60 -0.76 -2.42
C VAL A 113 3.64 -1.91 -2.63
N TRP A 114 3.64 -2.87 -1.71
CA TRP A 114 2.61 -3.88 -1.66
C TRP A 114 1.34 -3.28 -1.08
N ARG A 115 0.25 -3.45 -1.83
CA ARG A 115 -1.10 -2.95 -1.53
C ARG A 115 -2.07 -4.10 -1.39
N SER A 116 -3.18 -3.89 -0.67
CA SER A 116 -4.30 -4.83 -0.63
C SER A 116 -5.46 -4.30 -1.45
N ALA A 117 -5.83 -5.01 -2.51
CA ALA A 117 -6.95 -4.65 -3.37
C ALA A 117 -8.28 -4.68 -2.60
N SER A 118 -9.03 -3.58 -2.66
CA SER A 118 -10.39 -3.48 -2.12
C SER A 118 -11.43 -4.16 -3.04
N HIS A 119 -11.25 -4.00 -4.36
CA HIS A 119 -12.05 -4.56 -5.46
C HIS A 119 -11.29 -4.39 -6.78
N TYR A 120 -11.89 -4.80 -7.90
CA TYR A 120 -11.37 -4.53 -9.24
C TYR A 120 -12.49 -4.11 -10.19
N ILE A 121 -12.13 -3.45 -11.29
CA ILE A 121 -12.98 -3.12 -12.41
C ILE A 121 -12.34 -3.78 -13.64
N ASN A 122 -13.15 -4.49 -14.41
CA ASN A 122 -12.73 -5.09 -15.66
C ASN A 122 -13.88 -4.97 -16.66
N THR A 123 -13.88 -3.85 -17.37
CA THR A 123 -14.76 -3.58 -18.53
C THR A 123 -13.88 -3.28 -19.75
N PRO A 124 -14.44 -3.27 -20.98
CA PRO A 124 -13.69 -2.83 -22.15
C PRO A 124 -13.12 -1.41 -22.05
N GLU A 125 -13.75 -0.56 -21.24
CA GLU A 125 -13.43 0.86 -21.08
C GLU A 125 -12.50 1.14 -19.88
N GLU A 126 -12.51 0.29 -18.84
CA GLU A 126 -11.70 0.49 -17.63
C GLU A 126 -11.19 -0.85 -17.08
N GLN A 127 -9.88 -0.94 -16.88
CA GLN A 127 -9.22 -2.06 -16.20
C GLN A 127 -8.40 -1.53 -15.03
N TRP A 128 -8.85 -1.82 -13.81
CA TRP A 128 -8.32 -1.13 -12.63
C TRP A 128 -8.45 -1.98 -11.35
N ILE A 129 -7.51 -1.86 -10.39
CA ILE A 129 -7.48 -2.66 -9.15
C ILE A 129 -7.23 -1.82 -7.88
N GLY A 130 -8.04 -2.04 -6.84
CA GLY A 130 -7.79 -1.60 -5.47
C GLY A 130 -8.17 -0.17 -5.04
N LYS A 131 -9.42 0.35 -5.24
CA LYS A 131 -9.71 1.78 -5.00
C LYS A 131 -9.63 1.98 -3.50
N GLY A 132 -8.81 2.93 -3.07
CA GLY A 132 -8.70 3.32 -1.68
C GLY A 132 -9.95 4.04 -1.19
N ALA A 133 -9.89 4.58 0.03
CA ALA A 133 -10.85 5.56 0.51
C ALA A 133 -10.94 6.74 -0.46
N VAL A 134 -12.00 7.54 -0.40
CA VAL A 134 -12.10 8.72 -1.27
C VAL A 134 -11.77 9.98 -0.49
N LYS A 135 -11.19 10.95 -1.20
CA LYS A 135 -11.02 12.31 -0.70
C LYS A 135 -11.57 13.30 -1.72
N ARG A 136 -11.98 14.45 -1.21
CA ARG A 136 -12.51 15.55 -2.02
C ARG A 136 -11.38 16.51 -2.32
N VAL A 137 -10.99 16.60 -3.58
CA VAL A 137 -9.91 17.48 -4.05
C VAL A 137 -10.48 18.53 -5.01
N LYS A 138 -9.79 19.67 -5.12
CA LYS A 138 -10.17 20.73 -6.04
C LYS A 138 -9.32 20.63 -7.31
N ILE A 139 -9.92 20.20 -8.41
CA ILE A 139 -9.27 20.05 -9.73
C ILE A 139 -9.93 21.05 -10.69
N HIS A 140 -9.13 21.91 -11.32
CA HIS A 140 -9.57 22.94 -12.27
C HIS A 140 -10.75 23.79 -11.75
N GLY A 141 -10.70 24.21 -10.49
CA GLY A 141 -11.75 25.03 -9.86
C GLY A 141 -12.99 24.26 -9.40
N SER A 142 -13.12 22.98 -9.79
CA SER A 142 -14.23 22.09 -9.41
C SER A 142 -13.81 21.12 -8.31
N TYR A 143 -14.73 20.73 -7.42
CA TYR A 143 -14.44 19.67 -6.46
C TYR A 143 -14.80 18.31 -7.03
N ARG A 144 -13.84 17.38 -7.04
CA ARG A 144 -14.03 15.99 -7.47
C ARG A 144 -13.71 15.04 -6.32
N TRP A 145 -14.31 13.87 -6.36
CA TRP A 145 -13.94 12.76 -5.49
C TRP A 145 -12.89 11.92 -6.22
N VAL A 146 -11.74 11.75 -5.59
CA VAL A 146 -10.64 10.92 -6.09
C VAL A 146 -10.35 9.80 -5.11
N SER A 147 -9.82 8.69 -5.62
CA SER A 147 -9.36 7.60 -4.79
C SER A 147 -8.03 7.95 -4.13
N ALA A 148 -7.96 7.85 -2.81
CA ALA A 148 -6.75 7.93 -2.02
C ALA A 148 -6.09 6.54 -2.00
N GLU A 149 -5.35 6.23 -3.07
CA GLU A 149 -4.73 4.92 -3.27
C GLU A 149 -3.81 4.50 -2.11
N GLU A 150 -3.18 5.47 -1.45
CA GLU A 150 -2.31 5.26 -0.27
C GLU A 150 -3.01 4.50 0.86
N THR A 151 -4.33 4.61 0.94
CA THR A 151 -5.11 3.87 1.94
C THR A 151 -5.14 2.36 1.66
N THR A 152 -4.66 1.90 0.51
CA THR A 152 -4.50 0.47 0.18
C THR A 152 -3.12 -0.08 0.52
N ASP A 153 -2.19 0.77 0.94
CA ASP A 153 -0.82 0.36 1.28
C ASP A 153 -0.80 -0.58 2.48
N LEU A 154 -0.19 -1.76 2.31
CA LEU A 154 0.07 -2.65 3.43
C LEU A 154 1.07 -2.00 4.39
N PRO A 155 1.01 -2.34 5.70
CA PRO A 155 1.91 -1.78 6.69
C PRO A 155 3.38 -1.88 6.25
N PHE A 156 4.15 -0.81 6.46
CA PHE A 156 5.56 -0.79 6.07
C PHE A 156 6.39 -1.92 6.71
N GLU A 157 6.01 -2.37 7.92
CA GLU A 157 6.59 -3.54 8.59
C GLU A 157 6.50 -4.83 7.77
N LEU A 158 5.50 -4.93 6.88
CA LEU A 158 5.20 -6.14 6.11
C LEU A 158 5.90 -6.17 4.75
N GLN A 159 6.35 -5.01 4.25
CA GLN A 159 6.82 -4.83 2.88
C GLN A 159 8.01 -5.74 2.55
N ALA A 160 8.99 -5.85 3.47
CA ALA A 160 10.18 -6.68 3.30
C ALA A 160 9.82 -8.19 3.18
N ALA A 161 8.90 -8.68 4.01
CA ALA A 161 8.44 -10.06 3.96
C ALA A 161 7.74 -10.37 2.62
N LEU A 162 6.96 -9.44 2.08
CA LEU A 162 6.27 -9.62 0.80
C LEU A 162 7.24 -9.58 -0.39
N ASP A 163 8.26 -8.72 -0.34
CA ASP A 163 9.36 -8.70 -1.31
C ASP A 163 10.18 -10.01 -1.29
N ASP A 164 10.38 -10.60 -0.11
CA ASP A 164 11.00 -11.91 0.06
C ASP A 164 10.12 -13.04 -0.52
N VAL A 165 8.83 -13.10 -0.17
CA VAL A 165 7.88 -14.09 -0.71
C VAL A 165 7.78 -14.04 -2.23
N SER A 166 7.72 -12.82 -2.79
CA SER A 166 7.67 -12.60 -4.24
C SER A 166 8.90 -13.13 -4.98
N ARG A 167 10.05 -13.26 -4.29
CA ARG A 167 11.31 -13.78 -4.85
C ARG A 167 11.50 -15.28 -4.61
N ARG A 168 11.09 -15.81 -3.44
CA ARG A 168 11.26 -17.23 -3.07
C ARG A 168 10.38 -18.18 -3.87
N GLY A 169 9.20 -17.70 -4.30
CA GLY A 169 8.23 -18.53 -4.99
C GLY A 169 8.73 -19.05 -6.35
N PRO A 170 8.07 -20.11 -6.88
CA PRO A 170 8.32 -20.54 -8.25
C PRO A 170 8.03 -19.40 -9.24
N ARG A 171 8.48 -19.56 -10.49
CA ARG A 171 8.10 -18.66 -11.57
C ARG A 171 6.59 -18.44 -11.57
N SER A 172 6.21 -17.17 -11.64
CA SER A 172 4.81 -16.76 -11.61
C SER A 172 4.03 -17.45 -12.72
N ARG A 173 2.83 -17.91 -12.37
CA ARG A 173 1.89 -18.51 -13.33
C ARG A 173 0.80 -17.49 -13.60
N ASN A 174 0.41 -17.39 -14.87
CA ASN A 174 -0.74 -16.60 -15.27
C ASN A 174 -2.03 -17.23 -14.71
N ASP A 175 -2.90 -16.39 -14.15
CA ASP A 175 -4.13 -16.75 -13.47
C ASP A 175 -5.19 -15.65 -13.64
N HIS A 176 -5.81 -15.64 -14.82
CA HIS A 176 -6.87 -14.71 -15.20
C HIS A 176 -8.15 -14.83 -14.34
N GLN A 177 -8.29 -15.90 -13.56
CA GLN A 177 -9.49 -16.11 -12.74
C GLN A 177 -9.33 -15.55 -11.33
N LEU A 178 -8.10 -15.42 -10.83
CA LEU A 178 -7.81 -15.03 -9.45
C LEU A 178 -8.55 -13.78 -9.00
N LEU A 179 -8.52 -12.71 -9.80
CA LEU A 179 -9.17 -11.44 -9.43
C LEU A 179 -10.67 -11.63 -9.25
N SER A 180 -11.35 -12.21 -10.24
CA SER A 180 -12.80 -12.47 -10.17
C SER A 180 -13.20 -13.46 -9.08
N LEU A 181 -12.33 -14.42 -8.75
CA LEU A 181 -12.57 -15.39 -7.68
C LEU A 181 -12.52 -14.75 -6.30
N VAL A 182 -11.57 -13.85 -6.05
CA VAL A 182 -11.31 -13.31 -4.72
C VAL A 182 -11.97 -11.96 -4.48
N LEU A 183 -11.91 -11.06 -5.48
CA LEU A 183 -12.35 -9.67 -5.39
C LEU A 183 -13.74 -9.45 -6.00
N ARG A 184 -14.42 -8.40 -5.54
CA ARG A 184 -15.67 -7.94 -6.19
C ARG A 184 -15.33 -7.25 -7.51
N ASN A 185 -16.04 -7.60 -8.57
CA ASN A 185 -16.05 -6.81 -9.80
C ASN A 185 -17.00 -5.62 -9.58
N ALA A 186 -16.48 -4.40 -9.64
CA ALA A 186 -17.26 -3.18 -9.52
C ALA A 186 -17.68 -2.67 -10.91
N PRO A 187 -18.78 -1.90 -11.01
CA PRO A 187 -19.08 -1.17 -12.24
C PRO A 187 -18.03 -0.06 -12.47
N ALA A 188 -17.83 0.33 -13.73
CA ALA A 188 -16.82 1.32 -14.12
C ALA A 188 -16.98 2.67 -13.40
N ASP A 189 -18.21 3.12 -13.19
CA ASP A 189 -18.51 4.39 -12.53
C ASP A 189 -18.26 4.39 -11.00
N ARG A 190 -17.85 3.27 -10.41
CA ARG A 190 -17.59 3.19 -8.96
C ARG A 190 -16.29 3.87 -8.59
N VAL A 191 -16.37 4.92 -7.78
CA VAL A 191 -15.20 5.59 -7.17
C VAL A 191 -14.98 5.14 -5.72
N TRP A 192 -16.04 4.87 -4.97
CA TRP A 192 -15.96 4.51 -3.56
C TRP A 192 -15.58 3.05 -3.34
N PRO A 193 -14.75 2.74 -2.32
CA PRO A 193 -14.57 1.37 -1.88
C PRO A 193 -15.87 0.83 -1.27
N TYR A 194 -15.85 -0.44 -0.85
CA TYR A 194 -16.98 -1.04 -0.15
C TYR A 194 -16.90 -0.76 1.36
N ARG A 195 -18.03 -0.85 2.06
CA ARG A 195 -18.14 -0.50 3.49
C ARG A 195 -17.23 -1.34 4.40
N ASP A 196 -16.93 -2.57 4.04
CA ASP A 196 -16.02 -3.42 4.80
C ASP A 196 -14.55 -2.98 4.68
N PHE A 197 -14.20 -2.19 3.66
CA PHE A 197 -12.91 -1.53 3.53
C PHE A 197 -12.88 -0.19 4.30
N GLU A 198 -13.82 0.70 4.06
CA GLU A 198 -13.82 2.07 4.63
C GLU A 198 -14.28 2.12 6.09
N GLY A 199 -15.26 1.28 6.43
CA GLY A 199 -15.92 1.29 7.72
C GLY A 199 -15.02 1.13 8.95
N PRO A 200 -13.99 0.27 8.93
CA PRO A 200 -12.98 0.21 9.99
C PRO A 200 -12.21 1.53 10.19
N ARG A 201 -11.90 2.25 9.10
CA ARG A 201 -11.20 3.54 9.14
C ARG A 201 -12.06 4.64 9.73
N GLU A 202 -13.29 4.79 9.22
CA GLU A 202 -14.27 5.74 9.79
C GLU A 202 -14.45 5.53 11.28
N LYS A 203 -14.55 4.27 11.72
CA LYS A 203 -14.67 3.93 13.14
C LYS A 203 -13.43 4.34 13.91
N ALA A 204 -12.23 4.01 13.45
CA ALA A 204 -10.99 4.38 14.11
C ALA A 204 -10.84 5.91 14.23
N MET A 205 -11.10 6.61 13.13
CA MET A 205 -10.98 8.08 13.01
C MET A 205 -12.15 8.85 13.66
N SER A 206 -13.23 8.18 14.06
CA SER A 206 -14.32 8.81 14.83
C SER A 206 -13.89 9.25 16.23
N ALA A 207 -12.85 8.62 16.80
CA ALA A 207 -12.21 9.08 18.03
C ALA A 207 -11.13 10.10 17.71
N SER A 208 -11.27 11.34 18.21
CA SER A 208 -10.29 12.41 18.00
C SER A 208 -8.87 12.02 18.42
N LYS A 209 -8.74 11.22 19.49
CA LYS A 209 -7.46 10.73 20.01
C LYS A 209 -6.69 9.79 19.07
N ASN A 210 -7.36 9.22 18.07
CA ASN A 210 -6.71 8.37 17.06
C ASN A 210 -6.27 9.16 15.83
N ARG A 211 -6.72 10.42 15.67
CA ARG A 211 -6.45 11.21 14.47
C ARG A 211 -5.03 11.76 14.51
N ILE A 212 -4.22 11.43 13.51
CA ILE A 212 -2.92 12.05 13.31
C ILE A 212 -3.13 13.51 12.91
N ASN A 213 -2.47 14.43 13.63
CA ASN A 213 -2.62 15.87 13.45
C ASN A 213 -4.10 16.34 13.36
N ASN A 214 -4.99 15.76 14.17
CA ASN A 214 -6.44 16.02 14.09
C ASN A 214 -7.06 15.82 12.69
N ASN A 215 -6.47 14.96 11.86
CA ASN A 215 -6.82 14.73 10.45
C ASN A 215 -6.56 15.94 9.55
N GLN A 216 -5.62 16.80 9.92
CA GLN A 216 -5.05 17.84 9.07
C GLN A 216 -3.77 17.33 8.41
N SER A 217 -3.37 17.99 7.31
CA SER A 217 -2.16 17.60 6.59
C SER A 217 -0.92 17.72 7.48
N ILE A 218 -0.01 16.76 7.39
CA ILE A 218 1.29 16.79 8.06
C ILE A 218 2.42 17.30 7.15
N ALA A 219 2.16 17.39 5.84
CA ALA A 219 3.09 17.88 4.84
C ALA A 219 2.33 18.58 3.71
N TRP A 220 2.77 19.77 3.30
CA TRP A 220 2.11 20.58 2.26
C TRP A 220 3.11 21.44 1.50
N PHE A 221 2.74 21.88 0.30
CA PHE A 221 3.51 22.86 -0.46
C PHE A 221 2.99 24.26 -0.16
N ALA A 222 3.87 25.16 0.32
CA ALA A 222 3.49 26.56 0.56
C ALA A 222 3.18 27.30 -0.75
N GLU A 223 3.77 26.84 -1.87
CA GLU A 223 3.54 27.38 -3.21
C GLU A 223 3.24 26.23 -4.18
N HIS A 224 2.08 26.31 -4.86
CA HIS A 224 1.67 25.30 -5.82
C HIS A 224 2.68 25.16 -6.97
N GLY A 225 3.00 23.91 -7.34
CA GLY A 225 3.96 23.60 -8.39
C GLY A 225 5.42 23.92 -8.04
N LYS A 226 5.75 24.21 -6.77
CA LYS A 226 7.12 24.47 -6.33
C LYS A 226 7.58 23.43 -5.31
N PRO A 227 8.36 22.41 -5.73
CA PRO A 227 8.77 21.31 -4.85
C PRO A 227 9.65 21.79 -3.67
N GLU A 228 10.41 22.86 -3.86
CA GLU A 228 11.23 23.49 -2.81
C GLU A 228 10.41 24.12 -1.67
N SER A 229 9.12 24.35 -1.89
CA SER A 229 8.21 24.96 -0.91
C SER A 229 7.58 23.95 0.06
N LEU A 230 7.97 22.67 -0.03
CA LEU A 230 7.50 21.63 0.88
C LEU A 230 7.79 21.99 2.34
N GLN A 231 6.73 21.96 3.15
CA GLN A 231 6.75 22.17 4.59
C GLN A 231 6.13 20.97 5.30
N PHE A 232 6.44 20.85 6.58
CA PHE A 232 5.87 19.85 7.47
C PHE A 232 5.26 20.54 8.69
N GLU A 233 4.25 19.91 9.27
CA GLU A 233 3.79 20.27 10.60
C GLU A 233 4.94 19.96 11.61
N PRO A 234 5.28 20.88 12.52
CA PRO A 234 6.38 20.68 13.45
C PRO A 234 6.33 19.34 14.19
N GLY A 235 7.43 18.60 14.12
CA GLY A 235 7.58 17.28 14.72
C GLY A 235 7.14 16.13 13.83
N PHE A 236 6.43 16.39 12.73
CA PHE A 236 6.13 15.34 11.75
C PHE A 236 7.26 15.12 10.75
N GLU A 237 8.26 16.00 10.64
CA GLU A 237 9.39 15.80 9.73
C GLU A 237 10.06 14.43 9.93
N PRO A 238 10.56 13.78 8.86
CA PRO A 238 11.39 12.59 8.98
C PRO A 238 12.60 12.84 9.89
N ASP A 239 12.80 11.98 10.88
CA ASP A 239 13.99 11.97 11.73
C ASP A 239 15.02 11.02 11.11
N PHE A 240 15.94 11.55 10.31
CA PHE A 240 16.94 10.73 9.63
C PHE A 240 17.96 10.06 10.57
N ALA A 241 18.02 10.47 11.85
CA ALA A 241 18.76 9.72 12.87
C ALA A 241 17.98 8.50 13.40
N ALA A 242 16.73 8.35 12.99
CA ALA A 242 15.76 7.35 13.43
C ALA A 242 15.31 6.41 12.32
N ILE A 243 16.26 5.87 11.57
CA ILE A 243 16.01 4.77 10.65
C ILE A 243 15.59 3.56 11.48
N VAL A 244 14.34 3.12 11.32
CA VAL A 244 13.76 1.97 12.02
C VAL A 244 14.33 0.68 11.44
N ASP A 245 14.38 0.59 10.11
CA ASP A 245 15.02 -0.50 9.37
C ASP A 245 15.27 -0.13 7.91
N SER A 246 15.92 -1.04 7.20
CA SER A 246 16.05 -1.00 5.75
C SER A 246 15.81 -2.39 5.16
N SER A 247 15.35 -2.44 3.91
CA SER A 247 15.12 -3.70 3.19
C SER A 247 15.53 -3.62 1.73
N ASP A 248 15.77 -4.79 1.16
CA ASP A 248 16.18 -4.98 -0.22
C ASP A 248 15.03 -5.47 -1.09
N SER A 249 14.91 -4.84 -2.26
CA SER A 249 14.01 -5.23 -3.35
C SER A 249 14.77 -5.14 -4.67
N ARG A 250 14.14 -5.56 -5.76
CA ARG A 250 14.68 -5.40 -7.12
C ARG A 250 13.57 -5.01 -8.08
N SER A 251 13.86 -4.11 -9.00
CA SER A 251 12.97 -3.73 -10.09
C SER A 251 13.76 -3.43 -11.35
N THR A 252 13.43 -4.09 -12.46
CA THR A 252 14.01 -3.79 -13.77
C THR A 252 13.60 -2.39 -14.24
N MET A 253 12.37 -1.97 -13.93
CA MET A 253 11.86 -0.64 -14.25
C MET A 253 12.75 0.47 -13.69
N TYR A 254 13.28 0.26 -12.48
CA TYR A 254 14.12 1.21 -11.78
C TYR A 254 15.60 0.83 -11.81
N GLY A 255 16.07 0.12 -12.84
CA GLY A 255 17.51 -0.10 -13.06
C GLY A 255 18.18 -1.13 -12.16
N GLY A 256 17.43 -1.96 -11.41
CA GLY A 256 17.98 -3.09 -10.66
C GLY A 256 17.67 -3.03 -9.17
N ASP A 257 18.71 -2.98 -8.34
CA ASP A 257 18.61 -3.15 -6.89
C ASP A 257 17.99 -1.92 -6.23
N ILE A 258 17.04 -2.17 -5.32
CA ILE A 258 16.25 -1.15 -4.64
C ILE A 258 16.50 -1.26 -3.14
N LYS A 259 16.82 -0.14 -2.50
CA LYS A 259 16.86 -0.01 -1.05
C LYS A 259 15.65 0.76 -0.55
N LYS A 260 14.93 0.20 0.41
CA LYS A 260 13.82 0.87 1.09
C LYS A 260 14.23 1.18 2.52
N TYR A 261 14.02 2.41 2.97
CA TYR A 261 14.36 2.89 4.31
C TYR A 261 13.11 3.32 5.04
N ARG A 262 12.89 2.75 6.21
CA ARG A 262 11.75 3.11 7.05
C ARG A 262 12.22 4.04 8.14
N ILE A 263 11.64 5.23 8.18
CA ILE A 263 12.14 6.33 8.99
C ILE A 263 10.98 6.86 9.83
N ALA A 264 11.18 6.99 11.14
CA ALA A 264 10.17 7.58 12.01
C ALA A 264 10.14 9.11 11.85
N SER A 265 8.99 9.75 12.08
CA SER A 265 8.94 11.19 12.32
C SER A 265 9.60 11.56 13.65
N LYS A 266 10.01 12.82 13.80
CA LYS A 266 10.60 13.33 15.07
C LYS A 266 9.69 13.10 16.28
N ASN A 267 8.38 13.30 16.13
CA ASN A 267 7.39 13.09 17.17
C ASN A 267 6.95 11.62 17.34
N ARG A 268 7.49 10.71 16.51
CA ARG A 268 7.25 9.26 16.58
C ARG A 268 5.79 8.85 16.42
N GLN A 269 4.98 9.66 15.73
CA GLN A 269 3.58 9.32 15.44
C GLN A 269 3.37 8.69 14.07
N VAL A 270 4.24 8.99 13.11
CA VAL A 270 4.17 8.48 11.74
C VAL A 270 5.52 7.93 11.29
N GLN A 271 5.49 7.13 10.23
CA GLN A 271 6.64 6.60 9.53
C GLN A 271 6.57 6.92 8.05
N TYR A 272 7.76 7.06 7.48
CA TYR A 272 8.02 7.28 6.06
C TYR A 272 8.72 6.05 5.49
N LEU A 273 8.42 5.72 4.24
CA LEU A 273 9.18 4.76 3.47
C LEU A 273 9.85 5.49 2.30
N PHE A 274 11.15 5.72 2.43
CA PHE A 274 11.98 6.24 1.36
C PHE A 274 12.42 5.08 0.49
N VAL A 275 12.25 5.21 -0.82
CA VAL A 275 12.69 4.21 -1.78
C VAL A 275 13.81 4.82 -2.62
N LYS A 276 14.95 4.13 -2.64
CA LYS A 276 16.12 4.50 -3.43
C LYS A 276 16.42 3.41 -4.44
N SER A 277 16.49 3.79 -5.71
CA SER A 277 17.05 2.98 -6.79
C SER A 277 18.40 3.53 -7.25
N PRO A 278 19.03 2.93 -8.28
CA PRO A 278 20.18 3.51 -8.94
C PRO A 278 19.86 4.84 -9.64
N THR A 279 18.61 5.02 -10.12
CA THR A 279 18.23 6.15 -10.98
C THR A 279 17.24 7.13 -10.35
N HIS A 280 16.46 6.70 -9.35
CA HIS A 280 15.38 7.50 -8.76
C HIS A 280 15.42 7.40 -7.24
N THR A 281 14.91 8.43 -6.55
CA THR A 281 14.57 8.36 -5.13
C THR A 281 13.25 9.07 -4.89
N TRP A 282 12.34 8.43 -4.15
CA TRP A 282 11.01 8.97 -3.85
C TRP A 282 10.56 8.57 -2.44
N ILE A 283 9.44 9.13 -2.01
CA ILE A 283 8.81 8.87 -0.71
C ILE A 283 7.44 8.23 -0.98
N VAL A 284 7.10 7.19 -0.24
CA VAL A 284 5.74 6.63 -0.21
C VAL A 284 4.92 7.38 0.83
N ASN A 285 3.61 7.54 0.59
CA ASN A 285 2.69 8.16 1.53
C ASN A 285 2.91 7.68 2.98
N PRO A 286 3.01 8.60 3.94
CA PRO A 286 3.32 8.26 5.32
C PRO A 286 2.24 7.39 5.95
N GLN A 287 2.63 6.53 6.88
CA GLN A 287 1.70 5.69 7.65
C GLN A 287 1.79 6.02 9.14
N SER A 288 0.68 5.88 9.85
CA SER A 288 0.67 5.99 11.31
C SER A 288 1.38 4.80 11.97
N PHE A 289 1.83 4.94 13.22
CA PHE A 289 2.35 3.81 14.00
C PHE A 289 1.25 2.98 14.71
N THR A 290 -0.04 3.23 14.43
CA THR A 290 -1.14 2.57 15.15
C THR A 290 -1.26 1.08 14.82
N SER A 291 -1.25 0.18 15.81
CA SER A 291 -1.14 -1.27 15.58
C SER A 291 -2.45 -1.96 15.18
N GLU A 292 -3.58 -1.25 15.12
CA GLU A 292 -4.84 -1.85 14.66
C GLU A 292 -4.87 -2.07 13.14
N LEU A 293 -5.17 -3.30 12.73
CA LEU A 293 -5.31 -3.69 11.32
C LEU A 293 -6.74 -4.14 10.98
N SER A 294 -7.17 -3.81 9.76
CA SER A 294 -8.47 -4.19 9.18
C SER A 294 -8.46 -5.64 8.66
N SER A 295 -9.60 -6.13 8.17
CA SER A 295 -9.69 -7.43 7.47
C SER A 295 -8.95 -7.46 6.13
N TYR A 296 -8.50 -6.31 5.64
CA TYR A 296 -7.60 -6.20 4.49
C TYR A 296 -6.12 -6.23 4.90
N GLY A 297 -5.83 -6.28 6.20
CA GLY A 297 -4.47 -6.23 6.73
C GLY A 297 -3.85 -4.83 6.67
N LEU A 298 -4.68 -3.80 6.49
CA LEU A 298 -4.30 -2.39 6.37
C LEU A 298 -4.51 -1.65 7.68
N ARG A 299 -3.70 -0.63 7.95
CA ARG A 299 -3.92 0.28 9.09
C ARG A 299 -5.27 0.97 8.96
N THR A 300 -5.89 1.28 10.10
CA THR A 300 -7.20 1.93 10.15
C THR A 300 -7.13 3.43 10.43
N VAL A 301 -5.94 3.95 10.74
CA VAL A 301 -5.71 5.38 10.98
C VAL A 301 -4.86 5.93 9.83
N ASP A 302 -5.47 6.84 9.08
CA ASP A 302 -4.87 7.48 7.92
C ASP A 302 -3.96 8.64 8.35
N VAL A 303 -2.98 8.97 7.49
CA VAL A 303 -2.13 10.15 7.63
C VAL A 303 -2.37 11.01 6.41
N VAL A 304 -2.76 12.27 6.64
CA VAL A 304 -3.02 13.21 5.56
C VAL A 304 -1.71 13.91 5.21
N ALA A 305 -1.32 13.85 3.94
CA ALA A 305 -0.24 14.62 3.35
C ALA A 305 -0.68 15.06 1.95
N ASP A 306 -0.07 16.13 1.43
CA ASP A 306 -0.25 16.53 0.03
C ASP A 306 0.22 15.40 -0.90
N GLU A 307 -0.48 15.14 -2.01
CA GLU A 307 -0.19 13.95 -2.86
C GLU A 307 1.13 14.10 -3.60
N ASP A 308 1.45 15.33 -4.03
CA ASP A 308 2.69 15.65 -4.74
C ASP A 308 3.94 15.41 -3.86
N PHE A 309 3.77 15.19 -2.55
CA PHE A 309 4.85 14.79 -1.64
C PHE A 309 5.37 13.37 -1.92
N SER A 310 4.54 12.51 -2.50
CA SER A 310 4.75 11.06 -2.57
C SER A 310 4.67 10.48 -3.98
N ILE A 311 5.02 11.28 -4.99
CA ILE A 311 5.03 10.84 -6.39
C ILE A 311 6.10 9.76 -6.59
N PRO A 312 5.77 8.57 -7.12
CA PRO A 312 6.76 7.53 -7.38
C PRO A 312 7.76 7.96 -8.46
N GLY A 313 8.87 7.23 -8.63
CA GLY A 313 9.89 7.61 -9.61
C GLY A 313 9.38 7.66 -11.05
N TYR A 314 8.41 6.80 -11.41
CA TYR A 314 7.67 6.86 -12.66
C TYR A 314 6.18 6.99 -12.39
N GLU A 315 5.54 8.01 -12.96
CA GLU A 315 4.10 8.23 -12.80
C GLU A 315 3.40 8.56 -14.13
N PHE A 316 2.08 8.35 -14.17
CA PHE A 316 1.24 8.63 -15.32
C PHE A 316 1.40 10.08 -15.84
N ALA A 317 1.62 10.18 -17.14
CA ALA A 317 1.71 11.45 -17.86
C ALA A 317 1.15 11.28 -19.29
N ASP A 318 0.44 12.29 -19.80
CA ASP A 318 -0.03 12.36 -21.18
C ASP A 318 1.15 12.63 -22.14
N ASN A 319 1.93 11.59 -22.37
CA ASN A 319 3.09 11.64 -23.25
C ASN A 319 2.74 11.84 -24.72
N ASN A 320 1.48 11.57 -25.11
CA ASN A 320 1.03 11.58 -26.51
C ASN A 320 0.17 12.80 -26.87
N GLY A 321 -0.22 13.61 -25.88
CA GLY A 321 -1.15 14.72 -26.04
C GLY A 321 -2.54 14.27 -26.47
N ASP A 322 -2.90 13.02 -26.18
CA ASP A 322 -4.16 12.40 -26.58
C ASP A 322 -5.30 12.70 -25.57
N GLY A 323 -4.96 13.28 -24.42
CA GLY A 323 -5.89 13.66 -23.37
C GLY A 323 -6.53 12.46 -22.68
N HIS A 324 -6.03 11.23 -22.89
CA HIS A 324 -6.59 10.02 -22.28
C HIS A 324 -6.11 9.80 -20.84
N THR A 325 -5.03 10.47 -20.41
CA THR A 325 -4.48 10.36 -19.05
C THR A 325 -4.37 11.75 -18.42
N GLU A 326 -4.91 11.96 -17.22
CA GLU A 326 -4.64 13.20 -16.46
C GLU A 326 -3.21 13.13 -15.90
N ASP A 327 -2.37 14.14 -16.19
CA ASP A 327 -0.99 14.23 -15.68
C ASP A 327 -0.98 14.19 -14.15
N GLN A 328 -0.25 13.23 -13.61
CA GLN A 328 -0.05 13.08 -12.16
C GLN A 328 1.30 13.63 -11.70
N ILE A 329 2.15 14.06 -12.64
CA ILE A 329 3.39 14.78 -12.36
C ILE A 329 3.11 16.28 -12.48
N PRO A 330 3.48 17.11 -11.49
CA PRO A 330 3.30 18.55 -11.55
C PRO A 330 3.85 19.19 -12.82
N ALA A 331 3.11 20.15 -13.37
CA ALA A 331 3.43 20.81 -14.63
C ALA A 331 4.86 21.38 -14.64
N GLY A 332 5.60 21.10 -15.72
CA GLY A 332 7.00 21.50 -15.88
C GLY A 332 8.02 20.54 -15.28
N PHE A 333 7.60 19.42 -14.68
CA PHE A 333 8.49 18.41 -14.10
C PHE A 333 8.38 17.02 -14.73
N VAL A 334 7.57 16.86 -15.77
CA VAL A 334 7.52 15.64 -16.58
C VAL A 334 8.88 15.42 -17.25
N GLY A 335 9.56 14.34 -16.88
CA GLY A 335 10.84 13.93 -17.45
C GLY A 335 10.69 13.06 -18.69
N ALA A 336 11.70 12.23 -18.96
CA ALA A 336 11.68 11.32 -20.10
C ALA A 336 10.58 10.23 -19.94
N PRO A 337 9.98 9.75 -21.04
CA PRO A 337 9.07 8.61 -21.00
C PRO A 337 9.70 7.38 -20.36
N CYS A 338 8.90 6.61 -19.62
CA CYS A 338 9.36 5.37 -19.02
C CYS A 338 9.68 4.34 -20.12
N PRO A 339 10.87 3.73 -20.16
CA PRO A 339 11.23 2.77 -21.21
C PRO A 339 10.48 1.43 -21.14
N PHE A 340 9.64 1.24 -20.12
CA PHE A 340 8.88 0.00 -19.89
C PHE A 340 7.36 0.19 -19.95
N ASP A 341 6.88 1.44 -19.98
CA ASP A 341 5.45 1.78 -19.90
C ASP A 341 5.22 3.14 -20.56
N ASN A 342 4.54 3.15 -21.71
CA ASN A 342 4.38 4.35 -22.54
C ASN A 342 3.47 5.40 -21.89
N ASP A 343 2.64 5.00 -20.92
CA ASP A 343 1.70 5.88 -20.25
C ASP A 343 2.34 6.59 -19.04
N ARG A 344 3.63 6.32 -18.77
CA ARG A 344 4.37 6.86 -17.63
C ARG A 344 5.57 7.70 -18.04
N ALA A 345 5.93 8.67 -17.22
CA ALA A 345 7.12 9.49 -17.37
C ALA A 345 7.92 9.57 -16.08
N ASP A 346 9.19 9.93 -16.22
CA ASP A 346 10.13 10.14 -15.12
C ASP A 346 9.71 11.35 -14.26
N ALA A 347 9.43 11.11 -12.98
CA ALA A 347 9.08 12.15 -12.00
C ALA A 347 10.29 12.60 -11.16
N SER A 348 11.50 12.11 -11.46
CA SER A 348 12.73 12.51 -10.78
C SER A 348 13.02 14.02 -10.83
N PRO A 349 12.67 14.80 -11.88
CA PRO A 349 12.83 16.24 -11.86
C PRO A 349 12.05 16.93 -10.72
N TRP A 350 10.87 16.42 -10.37
CA TRP A 350 10.10 16.86 -9.22
C TRP A 350 10.75 16.37 -7.92
N ASN A 351 10.93 15.05 -7.80
CA ASN A 351 11.36 14.40 -6.56
C ASN A 351 12.73 14.89 -6.08
N HIS A 352 13.68 15.11 -6.98
CA HIS A 352 15.03 15.57 -6.64
C HIS A 352 15.07 17.00 -6.08
N ARG A 353 14.04 17.80 -6.37
CA ARG A 353 13.93 19.17 -5.85
C ARG A 353 13.24 19.26 -4.49
N LEU A 354 12.63 18.16 -4.02
CA LEU A 354 12.07 18.11 -2.68
C LEU A 354 13.21 18.24 -1.63
N PRO A 355 13.16 19.22 -0.71
CA PRO A 355 14.21 19.43 0.30
C PRO A 355 14.47 18.18 1.15
N VAL A 356 13.41 17.42 1.43
CA VAL A 356 13.45 16.18 2.20
C VAL A 356 14.23 15.06 1.50
N ILE A 357 14.19 14.96 0.17
CA ILE A 357 14.95 13.97 -0.61
C ILE A 357 16.44 14.32 -0.57
N THR A 358 16.78 15.60 -0.73
CA THR A 358 18.16 16.09 -0.59
C THR A 358 18.71 15.80 0.82
N ALA A 359 17.92 16.07 1.86
CA ALA A 359 18.28 15.79 3.24
C ALA A 359 18.46 14.28 3.51
N PHE A 360 17.58 13.44 2.94
CA PHE A 360 17.68 12.00 3.00
C PHE A 360 18.99 11.49 2.37
N HIS A 361 19.34 11.94 1.17
CA HIS A 361 20.59 11.55 0.50
C HIS A 361 21.81 11.89 1.35
N LYS A 362 21.85 13.11 1.92
CA LYS A 362 22.91 13.52 2.82
C LYS A 362 23.00 12.59 4.04
N ALA A 363 21.87 12.21 4.63
CA ALA A 363 21.84 11.38 5.83
C ALA A 363 22.35 9.96 5.59
N ILE A 364 22.10 9.37 4.42
CA ILE A 364 22.57 8.02 4.07
C ILE A 364 23.92 8.01 3.35
N GLY A 365 24.58 9.16 3.20
CA GLY A 365 25.85 9.29 2.49
C GLY A 365 25.75 9.02 0.98
N ALA A 366 24.57 9.19 0.38
CA ALA A 366 24.38 9.07 -1.06
C ALA A 366 24.71 10.39 -1.77
N PRO A 367 25.18 10.34 -3.04
CA PRO A 367 25.34 11.54 -3.86
C PRO A 367 24.03 12.31 -3.93
N THR A 368 24.07 13.63 -3.74
CA THR A 368 22.90 14.48 -3.96
C THR A 368 22.48 14.39 -5.42
N PRO A 369 21.19 14.24 -5.74
CA PRO A 369 20.76 14.22 -7.13
C PRO A 369 21.10 15.54 -7.82
N SER A 370 21.48 15.49 -9.09
CA SER A 370 21.63 16.70 -9.89
C SER A 370 20.28 17.41 -10.05
N LYS A 371 20.28 18.72 -9.87
CA LYS A 371 19.09 19.58 -10.01
C LYS A 371 18.54 19.65 -11.42
#